data_AF-A0A062V1J7-F1
#
_entry.id   AF-A0A062V1J7-F1
#
_cell.length_a   1.000
_cell.length_b   1.000
_cell.length_c   1.000
_cell.angle_alpha   90.00
_cell.angle_beta   90.00
_cell.angle_gamma   90.00
#
_symmetry.space_group_name_H-M   'P 1'
#
loop_
_entity.id
_entity.type
_entity.pdbx_description
1 polymer ?
#
loop_
_entity_poly.entity_id
_entity_poly.type
_entity_poly.pdbx_seq_one_letter_code
_entity_poly.pdbx_strand_id
1 'polypeptide(L)'
;MTKKKLCPLCNRRSPNRSCPARGDEICARCCGMSRASLECGTSCIYYKPAIAGKEVNETLPIFKVLKSKTEGSYIITVARERTDGKLQYITVLIDAWKMGLKDSYGNHNITKQDFQRKVITKLGGANMLTEISLSEALWSIEYGLRIAKEVKTRIPREFEEYKYILGNMDSIKVEGSLYKCFKCGKGELSGNDVEIIKEVTRHDTAAGVCGTPDETMIYFVCDECR
;
A
#
# COMPACT_ATOMS: atom_id res chain seq x y z
N MET A 1 21.07 -42.18 -8.01
CA MET A 1 20.10 -41.26 -7.36
C MET A 1 20.22 -39.91 -8.03
N THR A 2 19.21 -39.47 -8.78
CA THR A 2 19.18 -38.12 -9.37
C THR A 2 19.08 -37.08 -8.25
N LYS A 3 20.01 -36.12 -8.21
CA LYS A 3 19.96 -34.99 -7.27
C LYS A 3 18.60 -34.31 -7.43
N LYS A 4 17.85 -34.18 -6.34
CA LYS A 4 16.55 -33.49 -6.34
C LYS A 4 16.79 -32.04 -6.77
N LYS A 5 16.25 -31.63 -7.91
CA LYS A 5 16.36 -30.24 -8.40
C LYS A 5 15.74 -29.32 -7.35
N LEU A 6 16.49 -28.30 -6.93
CA LEU A 6 16.03 -27.29 -5.97
C LEU A 6 15.75 -25.99 -6.72
N CYS A 7 14.80 -25.22 -6.18
CA CYS A 7 14.46 -23.91 -6.70
C CYS A 7 15.70 -23.01 -6.68
N PRO A 8 16.11 -22.43 -7.82
CA PRO A 8 17.35 -21.66 -7.91
C PRO A 8 17.31 -20.37 -7.08
N LEU A 9 16.11 -19.88 -6.71
CA LEU A 9 15.94 -18.66 -5.92
C LEU A 9 16.11 -18.86 -4.41
N CYS A 10 15.85 -20.05 -3.88
CA CYS A 10 15.92 -20.29 -2.42
C CYS A 10 16.77 -21.48 -2.03
N ASN A 11 17.21 -22.27 -3.01
CA ASN A 11 17.97 -23.51 -2.84
C ASN A 11 17.42 -24.44 -1.74
N ARG A 12 16.09 -24.42 -1.52
CA ARG A 12 15.44 -25.08 -0.38
C ARG A 12 14.20 -25.88 -0.76
N ARG A 13 13.41 -25.39 -1.72
CA ARG A 13 12.13 -25.98 -2.12
C ARG A 13 12.23 -26.60 -3.51
N SER A 14 11.48 -27.65 -3.78
CA SER A 14 11.36 -28.18 -5.14
C SER A 14 10.79 -27.12 -6.09
N PRO A 15 11.34 -26.97 -7.29
CA PRO A 15 10.75 -26.13 -8.31
C PRO A 15 9.47 -26.81 -8.83
N ASN A 16 8.40 -26.03 -9.01
CA ASN A 16 7.10 -26.52 -9.45
C ASN A 16 6.33 -25.51 -10.31
N ARG A 17 7.01 -24.45 -10.78
CA ARG A 17 6.46 -23.43 -11.67
C ARG A 17 7.50 -23.04 -12.71
N SER A 18 7.13 -23.13 -13.98
CA SER A 18 7.92 -22.59 -15.08
C SER A 18 7.79 -21.06 -15.09
N CYS A 19 8.89 -20.35 -14.90
CA CYS A 19 8.92 -18.89 -14.87
C CYS A 19 9.35 -18.35 -16.24
N PRO A 20 8.42 -17.78 -17.04
CA PRO A 20 8.77 -17.26 -18.37
C PRO A 20 9.74 -16.08 -18.30
N ALA A 21 9.62 -15.22 -17.27
CA ALA A 21 10.52 -14.07 -17.08
C ALA A 21 11.98 -14.48 -16.76
N ARG A 22 12.21 -15.71 -16.30
CA ARG A 22 13.56 -16.21 -15.95
C ARG A 22 14.06 -17.30 -16.88
N GLY A 23 13.19 -17.89 -17.69
CA GLY A 23 13.51 -19.09 -18.49
C GLY A 23 13.84 -20.32 -17.65
N ASP A 24 13.33 -20.42 -16.41
CA ASP A 24 13.73 -21.47 -15.46
C ASP A 24 12.57 -21.92 -14.56
N GLU A 25 12.72 -23.07 -13.88
CA GLU A 25 11.71 -23.58 -12.96
C GLU A 25 11.99 -23.12 -11.51
N ILE A 26 11.00 -22.50 -10.87
CA ILE A 26 11.09 -21.98 -9.51
C ILE A 26 9.98 -22.56 -8.62
N CYS A 27 10.11 -22.42 -7.30
CA CYS A 27 9.05 -22.83 -6.38
C CYS A 27 7.93 -21.79 -6.30
N ALA A 28 6.73 -22.23 -5.93
CA ALA A 28 5.55 -21.38 -5.79
C ALA A 28 5.74 -20.18 -4.86
N ARG A 29 6.47 -20.34 -3.74
CA ARG A 29 6.73 -19.24 -2.78
C ARG A 29 7.62 -18.16 -3.40
N CYS A 30 8.76 -18.54 -3.99
CA CYS A 30 9.63 -17.58 -4.66
C CYS A 30 8.94 -16.92 -5.85
N CYS A 31 8.17 -17.68 -6.63
CA CYS A 31 7.32 -17.12 -7.68
C CYS A 31 6.40 -16.03 -7.14
N GLY A 32 5.67 -16.27 -6.05
CA GLY A 32 4.77 -15.29 -5.45
C GLY A 32 5.48 -14.06 -4.87
N MET A 33 6.65 -14.24 -4.24
CA MET A 33 7.41 -13.13 -3.64
C MET A 33 8.05 -12.23 -4.70
N SER A 34 8.50 -12.80 -5.80
CA SER A 34 9.24 -12.06 -6.84
C SER A 34 8.34 -11.43 -7.90
N ARG A 35 7.00 -11.62 -7.89
CA ARG A 35 6.11 -11.14 -8.97
C ARG A 35 6.10 -9.62 -9.14
N ALA A 36 6.31 -8.86 -8.08
CA ALA A 36 6.35 -7.40 -8.17
C ALA A 36 7.68 -6.89 -8.75
N SER A 37 8.76 -7.64 -8.56
CA SER A 37 10.11 -7.28 -9.01
C SER A 37 10.47 -7.88 -10.37
N LEU A 38 9.84 -9.00 -10.73
CA LEU A 38 9.93 -9.60 -12.06
C LEU A 38 8.82 -9.00 -12.90
N GLU A 39 9.14 -8.53 -14.11
CA GLU A 39 8.17 -8.06 -15.11
C GLU A 39 7.28 -9.21 -15.61
N CYS A 40 6.44 -9.74 -14.72
CA CYS A 40 5.54 -10.83 -15.01
C CYS A 40 4.47 -10.30 -15.98
N GLY A 41 4.53 -10.73 -17.24
CA GLY A 41 3.55 -10.38 -18.26
C GLY A 41 2.36 -11.32 -18.33
N THR A 42 1.48 -11.05 -19.30
CA THR A 42 0.31 -11.87 -19.66
C THR A 42 0.66 -13.29 -20.12
N SER A 43 1.93 -13.53 -20.49
CA SER A 43 2.48 -14.85 -20.84
C SER A 43 2.65 -15.78 -19.63
N CYS A 44 2.65 -15.25 -18.41
CA CYS A 44 2.81 -16.05 -17.20
C CYS A 44 1.47 -16.65 -16.76
N ILE A 45 1.28 -17.97 -16.94
CA ILE A 45 0.05 -18.67 -16.56
C ILE A 45 -0.32 -18.53 -15.07
N TYR A 46 0.68 -18.28 -14.22
CA TYR A 46 0.49 -18.11 -12.77
C TYR A 46 0.18 -16.67 -12.36
N TYR A 47 0.46 -15.70 -13.23
CA TYR A 47 0.21 -14.27 -12.98
C TYR A 47 -0.96 -13.73 -13.79
N LYS A 48 -1.22 -14.27 -14.99
CA LYS A 48 -2.35 -13.92 -15.85
C LYS A 48 -3.69 -13.87 -15.09
N PRO A 49 -4.04 -14.81 -14.19
CA PRO A 49 -5.27 -14.69 -13.41
C PRO A 49 -5.27 -13.52 -12.42
N ALA A 50 -4.11 -13.13 -11.89
CA ALA A 50 -4.00 -12.02 -10.95
C ALA A 50 -4.20 -10.65 -11.62
N ILE A 51 -3.81 -10.52 -12.89
CA ILE A 51 -4.05 -9.30 -13.69
C ILE A 51 -5.30 -9.42 -14.59
N ALA A 52 -6.05 -10.51 -14.49
CA ALA A 52 -7.25 -10.70 -15.29
C ALA A 52 -8.26 -9.59 -14.91
N GLY A 53 -8.62 -8.77 -15.89
CA GLY A 53 -9.47 -7.61 -15.67
C GLY A 53 -8.72 -6.34 -15.27
N LYS A 54 -7.39 -6.30 -15.18
CA LYS A 54 -6.65 -5.03 -15.02
C LYS A 54 -6.90 -4.12 -16.22
N GLU A 55 -7.44 -2.92 -16.00
CA GLU A 55 -7.65 -1.91 -17.04
C GLU A 55 -6.73 -0.72 -16.77
N VAL A 56 -5.60 -0.69 -17.45
CA VAL A 56 -4.60 0.39 -17.33
C VAL A 56 -4.99 1.50 -18.29
N ASN A 57 -5.81 2.41 -17.80
CA ASN A 57 -6.16 3.63 -18.50
C ASN A 57 -6.31 4.77 -17.47
N GLU A 58 -5.38 5.71 -17.50
CA GLU A 58 -5.36 6.85 -16.58
C GLU A 58 -6.54 7.80 -16.78
N THR A 59 -7.20 7.73 -17.93
CA THR A 59 -8.38 8.53 -18.27
C THR A 59 -9.68 7.91 -17.74
N LEU A 60 -9.65 6.74 -17.09
CA LEU A 60 -10.86 6.17 -16.52
C LEU A 60 -11.46 7.12 -15.49
N PRO A 61 -12.77 7.37 -15.54
CA PRO A 61 -13.41 8.34 -14.64
C PRO A 61 -13.25 7.92 -13.18
N ILE A 62 -12.95 8.91 -12.34
CA ILE A 62 -12.94 8.74 -10.89
C ILE A 62 -14.37 8.50 -10.44
N PHE A 63 -14.60 7.38 -9.75
CA PHE A 63 -15.88 7.07 -9.13
C PHE A 63 -15.95 7.66 -7.72
N LYS A 64 -14.95 7.36 -6.89
CA LYS A 64 -14.83 7.86 -5.50
C LYS A 64 -13.38 7.99 -5.07
N VAL A 65 -13.10 9.00 -4.25
CA VAL A 65 -11.84 9.17 -3.52
C VAL A 65 -12.18 9.45 -2.06
N LEU A 66 -11.78 8.57 -1.15
CA LEU A 66 -12.22 8.60 0.23
C LEU A 66 -11.03 8.57 1.20
N LYS A 67 -11.17 9.28 2.32
CA LYS A 67 -10.24 9.30 3.45
C LYS A 67 -10.94 9.02 4.76
N SER A 68 -10.39 8.16 5.63
CA SER A 68 -10.92 7.96 6.98
C SER A 68 -10.65 9.15 7.90
N LYS A 69 -11.53 9.38 8.87
CA LYS A 69 -11.49 10.52 9.80
C LYS A 69 -10.56 10.31 11.02
N THR A 70 -9.70 9.29 10.98
CA THR A 70 -8.86 8.89 12.11
C THR A 70 -7.57 9.71 12.17
N GLU A 71 -7.16 10.07 13.38
CA GLU A 71 -5.90 10.78 13.64
C GLU A 71 -4.71 9.81 13.62
N GLY A 72 -3.54 10.31 13.23
CA GLY A 72 -2.30 9.54 13.16
C GLY A 72 -2.26 8.49 12.04
N SER A 73 -3.22 7.57 12.00
CA SER A 73 -3.31 6.53 10.98
C SER A 73 -4.64 6.68 10.25
N TYR A 74 -4.62 6.63 8.92
CA TYR A 74 -5.81 6.79 8.11
C TYR A 74 -5.77 5.97 6.83
N ILE A 75 -6.93 5.76 6.26
CA ILE A 75 -7.14 4.94 5.07
C ILE A 75 -7.49 5.86 3.91
N ILE A 76 -6.85 5.66 2.76
CA ILE A 76 -7.18 6.29 1.49
C ILE A 76 -7.76 5.23 0.56
N THR A 77 -8.91 5.48 -0.05
CA THR A 77 -9.50 4.60 -1.08
C THR A 77 -9.73 5.39 -2.36
N VAL A 78 -9.19 4.91 -3.48
CA VAL A 78 -9.41 5.46 -4.81
C VAL A 78 -10.09 4.41 -5.67
N ALA A 79 -11.25 4.73 -6.23
CA ALA A 79 -12.01 3.88 -7.12
C ALA A 79 -12.24 4.59 -8.46
N ARG A 80 -12.04 3.85 -9.56
CA ARG A 80 -12.33 4.30 -10.92
C ARG A 80 -13.38 3.41 -11.55
N GLU A 81 -14.24 4.01 -12.36
CA GLU A 81 -15.21 3.28 -13.16
C GLU A 81 -14.56 2.82 -14.46
N ARG A 82 -14.75 1.53 -14.75
CA ARG A 82 -14.21 0.80 -15.89
C ARG A 82 -15.12 1.01 -17.10
N THR A 83 -14.62 0.67 -18.29
CA THR A 83 -15.42 0.71 -19.54
C THR A 83 -16.62 -0.24 -19.52
N ASP A 84 -16.57 -1.32 -18.72
CA ASP A 84 -17.67 -2.27 -18.52
C ASP A 84 -18.70 -1.83 -17.44
N GLY A 85 -18.59 -0.61 -16.91
CA GLY A 85 -19.48 -0.04 -15.89
C GLY A 85 -19.24 -0.57 -14.46
N LYS A 86 -18.29 -1.49 -14.28
CA LYS A 86 -17.84 -1.94 -12.95
C LYS A 86 -16.72 -1.03 -12.45
N LEU A 87 -16.19 -1.32 -11.26
CA LEU A 87 -15.14 -0.53 -10.63
C LEU A 87 -13.84 -1.32 -10.53
N GLN A 88 -12.72 -0.58 -10.54
CA GLN A 88 -11.47 -1.02 -9.95
C GLN A 88 -11.08 -0.06 -8.83
N TYR A 89 -10.49 -0.57 -7.76
CA TYR A 89 -10.11 0.28 -6.62
C TYR A 89 -8.83 -0.18 -5.94
N ILE A 90 -8.19 0.76 -5.26
CA ILE A 90 -7.12 0.55 -4.30
C ILE A 90 -7.52 1.20 -2.98
N THR A 91 -7.23 0.52 -1.88
CA THR A 91 -7.30 1.03 -0.52
C THR A 91 -5.91 0.91 0.11
N VAL A 92 -5.42 2.01 0.69
CA VAL A 92 -4.10 2.14 1.29
C VAL A 92 -4.25 2.57 2.75
N LEU A 93 -3.63 1.83 3.68
CA LEU A 93 -3.50 2.21 5.07
C LEU A 93 -2.18 2.96 5.27
N ILE A 94 -2.29 4.21 5.73
CA ILE A 94 -1.16 5.09 6.01
C ILE A 94 -1.09 5.29 7.52
N ASP A 95 0.04 4.91 8.10
CA ASP A 95 0.40 5.09 9.49
C ASP A 95 1.31 6.31 9.64
N ALA A 96 0.71 7.51 9.55
CA ALA A 96 1.41 8.77 9.39
C ALA A 96 2.12 9.27 10.66
N TRP A 97 1.91 8.64 11.82
CA TRP A 97 2.65 8.93 13.06
C TRP A 97 3.85 8.01 13.28
N LYS A 98 4.03 6.99 12.42
CA LYS A 98 5.04 5.96 12.66
C LYS A 98 5.55 5.29 11.38
N MET A 99 4.84 4.29 10.86
CA MET A 99 5.39 3.39 9.82
C MET A 99 5.30 3.90 8.38
N GLY A 100 4.49 4.92 8.11
CA GLY A 100 4.18 5.37 6.75
C GLY A 100 3.18 4.45 6.07
N LEU A 101 3.35 4.16 4.77
CA LEU A 101 2.47 3.25 4.05
C LEU A 101 2.61 1.82 4.63
N LYS A 102 1.58 1.38 5.36
CA LYS A 102 1.60 0.19 6.21
C LYS A 102 0.96 -1.02 5.54
N ASP A 103 -0.17 -0.81 4.87
CA ASP A 103 -0.90 -1.89 4.19
C ASP A 103 -1.63 -1.39 2.94
N SER A 104 -1.97 -2.28 2.03
CA SER A 104 -2.74 -1.97 0.82
C SER A 104 -3.51 -3.20 0.36
N TYR A 105 -4.70 -2.98 -0.20
CA TYR A 105 -5.45 -4.00 -0.92
C TYR A 105 -6.31 -3.36 -2.01
N GLY A 106 -6.87 -4.16 -2.89
CA GLY A 106 -7.64 -3.64 -4.01
C GLY A 106 -8.39 -4.73 -4.76
N ASN A 107 -9.07 -4.31 -5.83
CA ASN A 107 -9.70 -5.23 -6.77
C ASN A 107 -9.75 -4.60 -8.16
N HIS A 108 -9.46 -5.39 -9.19
CA HIS A 108 -9.52 -4.94 -10.59
C HIS A 108 -10.95 -4.89 -11.15
N ASN A 109 -11.90 -5.57 -10.52
CA ASN A 109 -13.26 -5.74 -11.04
C ASN A 109 -14.27 -6.03 -9.92
N ILE A 110 -15.01 -5.01 -9.50
CA ILE A 110 -16.07 -5.11 -8.49
C ILE A 110 -17.31 -4.33 -8.94
N THR A 111 -18.51 -4.83 -8.64
CA THR A 111 -19.73 -4.06 -8.91
C THR A 111 -19.84 -2.85 -7.97
N LYS A 112 -20.52 -1.78 -8.39
CA LYS A 112 -20.76 -0.60 -7.54
C LYS A 112 -21.46 -0.98 -6.22
N GLN A 113 -22.41 -1.91 -6.27
CA GLN A 113 -23.11 -2.44 -5.10
C GLN A 113 -22.16 -3.19 -4.15
N ASP A 114 -21.29 -4.04 -4.67
CA ASP A 114 -20.32 -4.77 -3.86
C ASP A 114 -19.24 -3.85 -3.29
N PHE A 115 -18.84 -2.81 -4.02
CA PHE A 115 -17.94 -1.78 -3.50
C PHE A 115 -18.54 -1.11 -2.26
N GLN A 116 -19.80 -0.67 -2.35
CA GLN A 116 -20.50 -0.08 -1.19
C GLN A 116 -20.60 -1.08 -0.02
N ARG A 117 -21.05 -2.31 -0.28
CA ARG A 117 -21.32 -3.30 0.76
C ARG A 117 -20.06 -3.89 1.41
N LYS A 118 -19.03 -4.20 0.61
CA LYS A 118 -17.86 -4.97 1.04
C LYS A 118 -16.66 -4.10 1.38
N VAL A 119 -16.56 -2.91 0.78
CA VAL A 119 -15.44 -1.99 1.01
C VAL A 119 -15.86 -0.92 2.00
N ILE A 120 -16.87 -0.11 1.66
CA ILE A 120 -17.26 1.04 2.48
C ILE A 120 -17.76 0.62 3.87
N THR A 121 -18.62 -0.39 3.96
CA THR A 121 -19.11 -0.88 5.26
C THR A 121 -17.98 -1.43 6.13
N LYS A 122 -16.99 -2.13 5.55
CA LYS A 122 -15.85 -2.68 6.30
C LYS A 122 -14.90 -1.60 6.83
N LEU A 123 -14.85 -0.45 6.17
CA LEU A 123 -14.07 0.71 6.60
C LEU A 123 -14.75 1.53 7.71
N GLY A 124 -15.77 0.98 8.38
CA GLY A 124 -16.55 1.68 9.40
C GLY A 124 -17.79 2.42 8.85
N GLY A 125 -18.11 2.21 7.58
CA GLY A 125 -19.27 2.83 6.92
C GLY A 125 -19.00 4.27 6.43
N ALA A 126 -19.98 4.83 5.73
CA ALA A 126 -19.85 6.15 5.09
C ALA A 126 -19.56 7.28 6.09
N ASN A 127 -20.02 7.17 7.34
CA ASN A 127 -19.83 8.20 8.36
C ASN A 127 -18.36 8.33 8.82
N MET A 128 -17.57 7.27 8.69
CA MET A 128 -16.15 7.24 9.06
C MET A 128 -15.24 7.73 7.93
N LEU A 129 -15.81 7.98 6.76
CA LEU A 129 -15.09 8.39 5.56
C LEU A 129 -15.50 9.81 5.16
N THR A 130 -14.61 10.47 4.44
CA THR A 130 -14.81 11.77 3.81
C THR A 130 -14.38 11.67 2.36
N GLU A 131 -15.14 12.31 1.47
CA GLU A 131 -14.74 12.44 0.07
C GLU A 131 -13.71 13.56 -0.03
N ILE A 132 -12.59 13.28 -0.68
CA ILE A 132 -11.47 14.21 -0.85
C ILE A 132 -11.09 14.31 -2.32
N SER A 133 -10.26 15.29 -2.66
CA SER A 133 -9.73 15.39 -4.03
C SER A 133 -8.73 14.26 -4.32
N LEU A 134 -8.58 13.90 -5.60
CA LEU A 134 -7.54 12.96 -6.01
C LEU A 134 -6.13 13.49 -5.65
N SER A 135 -5.87 14.78 -5.84
CA SER A 135 -4.58 15.38 -5.49
C SER A 135 -4.25 15.25 -4.00
N GLU A 136 -5.22 15.46 -3.11
CA GLU A 136 -5.04 15.25 -1.67
C GLU A 136 -4.76 13.78 -1.33
N ALA A 137 -5.45 12.85 -2.00
CA ALA A 137 -5.20 11.41 -1.83
C ALA A 137 -3.79 11.03 -2.29
N LEU A 138 -3.35 11.50 -3.46
CA LEU A 138 -2.02 11.22 -3.99
C LEU A 138 -0.92 11.82 -3.10
N TRP A 139 -1.12 13.03 -2.59
CA TRP A 139 -0.20 13.64 -1.61
C TRP A 139 -0.09 12.79 -0.36
N SER A 140 -1.22 12.33 0.18
CA SER A 140 -1.25 11.50 1.39
C SER A 140 -0.54 10.16 1.19
N ILE A 141 -0.74 9.52 0.03
CA ILE A 141 -0.07 8.26 -0.33
C ILE A 141 1.43 8.48 -0.51
N GLU A 142 1.87 9.53 -1.21
CA GLU A 142 3.30 9.85 -1.37
C GLU A 142 3.94 10.20 -0.03
N TYR A 143 3.21 10.87 0.87
CA TYR A 143 3.67 11.13 2.22
C TYR A 143 3.88 9.83 3.02
N GLY A 144 2.92 8.90 2.95
CA GLY A 144 3.08 7.56 3.52
C GLY A 144 4.27 6.80 2.93
N LEU A 145 4.47 6.86 1.61
CA LEU A 145 5.63 6.26 0.94
C LEU A 145 6.96 6.89 1.40
N ARG A 146 7.01 8.21 1.53
CA ARG A 146 8.18 8.96 2.02
C ARG A 146 8.58 8.49 3.41
N ILE A 147 7.63 8.39 4.35
CA ILE A 147 7.88 7.86 5.69
C ILE A 147 8.42 6.43 5.61
N ALA A 148 7.70 5.55 4.90
CA ALA A 148 8.06 4.13 4.84
C ALA A 148 9.47 3.90 4.28
N LYS A 149 9.86 4.67 3.25
CA LYS A 149 11.22 4.67 2.69
C LYS A 149 12.26 5.10 3.73
N GLU A 150 12.00 6.17 4.47
CA GLU A 150 12.93 6.74 5.45
C GLU A 150 13.12 5.85 6.69
N VAL A 151 12.05 5.21 7.17
CA VAL A 151 12.12 4.23 8.28
C VAL A 151 12.40 2.80 7.83
N LYS A 152 12.53 2.57 6.53
CA LYS A 152 12.83 1.26 5.90
C LYS A 152 11.78 0.18 6.22
N THR A 153 10.52 0.57 6.33
CA THR A 153 9.41 -0.39 6.43
C THR A 153 9.09 -0.95 5.04
N ARG A 154 8.53 -2.16 5.02
CA ARG A 154 8.21 -2.84 3.76
C ARG A 154 6.99 -2.19 3.11
N ILE A 155 7.11 -1.84 1.83
CA ILE A 155 5.95 -1.52 1.00
C ILE A 155 5.18 -2.82 0.67
N PRO A 156 3.85 -2.88 0.92
CA PRO A 156 3.01 -4.03 0.59
C PRO A 156 3.06 -4.36 -0.90
N ARG A 157 2.99 -5.64 -1.23
CA ARG A 157 3.05 -6.07 -2.64
C ARG A 157 1.80 -5.64 -3.41
N GLU A 158 0.68 -5.64 -2.70
CA GLU A 158 -0.64 -5.24 -3.16
C GLU A 158 -0.63 -3.78 -3.59
N PHE A 159 0.16 -2.92 -2.93
CA PHE A 159 0.33 -1.54 -3.38
C PHE A 159 0.92 -1.51 -4.79
N GLU A 160 2.00 -2.24 -5.04
CA GLU A 160 2.62 -2.33 -6.37
C GLU A 160 1.67 -2.90 -7.43
N GLU A 161 0.78 -3.82 -7.04
CA GLU A 161 -0.21 -4.43 -7.91
C GLU A 161 -1.30 -3.43 -8.34
N TYR A 162 -1.77 -2.60 -7.41
CA TYR A 162 -2.93 -1.72 -7.61
C TYR A 162 -2.58 -0.24 -7.83
N LYS A 163 -1.34 0.21 -7.62
CA LYS A 163 -0.95 1.63 -7.71
C LYS A 163 -1.25 2.27 -9.06
N TYR A 164 -1.34 1.50 -10.13
CA TYR A 164 -1.73 2.00 -11.45
C TYR A 164 -3.14 2.66 -11.45
N ILE A 165 -4.01 2.33 -10.49
CA ILE A 165 -5.34 2.95 -10.33
C ILE A 165 -5.21 4.42 -9.89
N LEU A 166 -4.12 4.77 -9.22
CA LEU A 166 -3.83 6.13 -8.76
C LEU A 166 -3.48 7.04 -9.96
N GLY A 167 -2.97 6.47 -11.05
CA GLY A 167 -2.38 7.20 -12.17
C GLY A 167 -0.94 7.61 -11.87
N ASN A 168 -0.42 8.57 -12.63
CA ASN A 168 0.92 9.10 -12.43
C ASN A 168 1.06 9.85 -11.08
N MET A 169 2.08 9.47 -10.29
CA MET A 169 2.41 10.10 -9.02
C MET A 169 3.76 10.84 -9.03
N ASP A 170 4.51 10.81 -10.13
CA ASP A 170 5.90 11.30 -10.20
C ASP A 170 6.04 12.80 -9.94
N SER A 171 4.97 13.57 -10.19
CA SER A 171 4.94 15.01 -9.96
C SER A 171 4.59 15.40 -8.52
N ILE A 172 4.21 14.46 -7.66
CA ILE A 172 3.77 14.74 -6.30
C ILE A 172 5.00 14.96 -5.41
N LYS A 173 5.10 16.15 -4.82
CA LYS A 173 6.16 16.50 -3.89
C LYS A 173 5.61 16.66 -2.49
N VAL A 174 6.28 16.03 -1.52
CA VAL A 174 5.96 16.13 -0.11
C VAL A 174 7.17 16.70 0.61
N GLU A 175 7.06 17.91 1.13
CA GLU A 175 8.17 18.68 1.71
C GLU A 175 7.98 18.89 3.23
N GLY A 176 8.95 19.58 3.84
CA GLY A 176 8.98 19.83 5.28
C GLY A 176 9.40 18.61 6.11
N SER A 177 9.03 18.63 7.40
CA SER A 177 9.30 17.57 8.36
C SER A 177 8.76 16.22 7.89
N LEU A 178 9.49 15.16 8.22
CA LEU A 178 9.13 13.79 7.87
C LEU A 178 7.82 13.35 8.51
N TYR A 179 7.54 13.85 9.72
CA TYR A 179 6.30 13.59 10.44
C TYR A 179 5.56 14.90 10.66
N LYS A 180 4.23 14.85 10.51
CA LYS A 180 3.31 15.93 10.86
C LYS A 180 2.65 15.65 12.20
N CYS A 181 2.13 16.69 12.84
CA CYS A 181 1.40 16.66 14.09
C CYS A 181 0.31 15.57 14.07
N PHE A 182 0.31 14.71 15.08
CA PHE A 182 -0.64 13.61 15.23
C PHE A 182 -2.10 14.08 15.17
N LYS A 183 -2.40 15.21 15.83
CA LYS A 183 -3.75 15.74 16.01
C LYS A 183 -4.28 16.44 14.75
N CYS A 184 -3.57 17.45 14.25
CA CYS A 184 -4.06 18.25 13.12
C CYS A 184 -3.62 17.72 11.74
N GLY A 185 -2.65 16.80 11.69
CA GLY A 185 -2.11 16.22 10.45
C GLY A 185 -1.34 17.20 9.56
N LYS A 186 -1.12 18.45 10.02
CA LYS A 186 -0.53 19.53 9.22
C LYS A 186 0.72 20.14 9.85
N GLY A 187 0.72 20.34 11.16
CA GLY A 187 1.82 21.02 11.86
C GLY A 187 3.14 20.26 11.72
N GLU A 188 4.21 20.98 11.48
CA GLU A 188 5.55 20.41 11.35
C GLU A 188 6.09 19.98 12.71
N LEU A 189 6.75 18.82 12.77
CA LEU A 189 7.43 18.36 13.99
C LEU A 189 8.92 18.70 13.96
N SER A 190 9.50 18.91 15.14
CA SER A 190 10.92 19.22 15.27
C SER A 190 11.81 18.07 14.83
N GLY A 191 13.07 18.35 14.46
CA GLY A 191 14.02 17.31 14.10
C GLY A 191 14.27 16.30 15.23
N ASN A 192 14.20 16.75 16.49
CA ASN A 192 14.34 15.87 17.65
C ASN A 192 13.16 14.90 17.78
N ASP A 193 11.92 15.39 17.62
CA ASP A 193 10.72 14.55 17.63
C ASP A 193 10.77 13.51 16.50
N VAL A 194 11.20 13.93 15.30
CA VAL A 194 11.35 13.05 14.15
C VAL A 194 12.34 11.91 14.43
N GLU A 195 13.49 12.21 15.02
CA GLU A 195 14.48 11.16 15.33
C GLU A 195 13.99 10.19 16.40
N ILE A 196 13.26 10.66 17.42
CA ILE A 196 12.62 9.78 18.41
C ILE A 196 11.61 8.84 17.73
N ILE A 197 10.75 9.39 16.86
CA ILE A 197 9.76 8.58 16.12
C ILE A 197 10.47 7.50 15.29
N LYS A 198 11.56 7.86 14.60
CA LYS A 198 12.35 6.91 13.79
C LYS A 198 12.97 5.81 14.64
N GLU A 199 13.52 6.14 15.81
CA GLU A 199 14.11 5.18 16.74
C GLU A 199 13.06 4.16 17.22
N VAL A 200 11.94 4.65 17.74
CA VAL A 200 10.83 3.79 18.20
C VAL A 200 10.28 2.93 17.06
N THR A 201 10.10 3.51 15.88
CA THR A 201 9.60 2.77 14.70
C THR A 201 10.53 1.61 14.34
N ARG A 202 11.85 1.84 14.32
CA ARG A 202 12.85 0.82 14.00
C ARG A 202 12.88 -0.27 15.05
N HIS A 203 12.84 0.10 16.33
CA HIS A 203 12.79 -0.84 17.45
C HIS A 203 11.56 -1.75 17.34
N ASP A 204 10.38 -1.18 17.21
CA ASP A 204 9.13 -1.95 17.18
C ASP A 204 8.98 -2.80 15.91
N THR A 205 9.50 -2.30 14.78
CA THR A 205 9.57 -3.08 13.54
C THR A 205 10.48 -4.29 13.71
N ALA A 206 11.64 -4.12 14.36
CA ALA A 206 12.58 -5.22 14.63
C ALA A 206 12.01 -6.24 15.62
N ALA A 207 11.25 -5.78 16.62
CA ALA A 207 10.54 -6.63 17.58
C ALA A 207 9.30 -7.32 16.99
N GLY A 208 8.80 -6.86 15.83
CA GLY A 208 7.61 -7.40 15.19
C GLY A 208 6.30 -7.04 15.92
N VAL A 209 6.30 -5.95 16.70
CA VAL A 209 5.15 -5.54 17.53
C VAL A 209 4.29 -4.46 16.87
N CYS A 210 4.72 -3.89 15.74
CA CYS A 210 3.92 -2.90 15.01
C CYS A 210 2.56 -3.46 14.56
N GLY A 211 1.48 -2.73 14.85
CA GLY A 211 0.10 -3.15 14.60
C GLY A 211 -0.44 -4.17 15.60
N THR A 212 0.28 -4.45 16.68
CA THR A 212 -0.14 -5.34 17.78
C THR A 212 -0.43 -4.53 19.05
N PRO A 213 -1.10 -5.10 20.06
CA PRO A 213 -1.29 -4.44 21.35
C PRO A 213 0.02 -4.06 22.06
N ASP A 214 1.14 -4.69 21.71
CA ASP A 214 2.47 -4.42 22.28
C ASP A 214 3.20 -3.29 21.54
N GLU A 215 2.56 -2.65 20.56
CA GLU A 215 3.11 -1.51 19.84
C GLU A 215 3.33 -0.30 20.76
N THR A 216 4.52 0.31 20.70
CA THR A 216 4.80 1.55 21.43
C THR A 216 3.99 2.69 20.82
N MET A 217 3.07 3.25 21.61
CA MET A 217 2.25 4.39 21.21
C MET A 217 3.00 5.70 21.45
N ILE A 218 3.20 6.50 20.40
CA ILE A 218 3.87 7.79 20.47
C ILE A 218 3.00 8.86 19.79
N TYR A 219 2.77 9.97 20.48
CA TYR A 219 1.88 11.03 20.03
C TYR A 219 2.60 12.36 20.09
N PHE A 220 3.18 12.76 18.95
CA PHE A 220 3.86 14.04 18.83
C PHE A 220 2.91 15.09 18.24
N VAL A 221 2.80 16.22 18.90
CA VAL A 221 1.93 17.34 18.50
C VAL A 221 2.76 18.62 18.30
N CYS A 222 2.36 19.43 17.32
CA CYS A 222 2.95 20.75 17.09
C CYS A 222 2.57 21.72 18.20
N ASP A 223 3.30 22.84 18.29
CA ASP A 223 3.12 23.84 19.36
C ASP A 223 1.70 24.42 19.40
N GLU A 224 1.04 24.60 18.25
CA GLU A 224 -0.34 25.09 18.18
C GLU A 224 -1.39 24.10 18.74
N CYS A 225 -1.04 22.81 18.82
CA CYS A 225 -1.93 21.75 19.28
C CYS A 225 -1.65 21.29 20.71
N ARG A 226 -0.62 21.86 21.36
CA ARG A 226 -0.25 21.61 22.76
C ARG A 226 -1.21 22.26 23.76
#